data_AF-A0A951LBF6-F1
#
_entry.id   AF-A0A951LBF6-F1
#
_cell.length_a   1.000
_cell.length_b   1.000
_cell.length_c   1.000
_cell.angle_alpha   90.00
_cell.angle_beta   90.00
_cell.angle_gamma   90.00
#
_symmetry.space_group_name_H-M   'P 1'
#
loop_
_entity.id
_entity.type
_entity.pdbx_description
1 polymer ?
#
loop_
_entity_poly.entity_id
_entity_poly.type
_entity_poly.pdbx_seq_one_letter_code
_entity_poly.pdbx_strand_id
1 'polypeptide(L)'
;MAETFNDFISRERERLHGEREAVFAEQRELQSKLDNIDRELTAIEAYESAKSGRSSSRQGRMSSAGAPRAARRGSKREDLLRVIRESDGLSRGEILDRMGLKGNKSGEMSVSNALTALTKNGQVQRHGGKYHIGG
;
A
#
# COMPACT_ATOMS: atom_id res chain seq x y z
N MET A 1 7.85 48.41 -7.63
CA MET A 1 6.52 47.90 -8.01
C MET A 1 6.17 46.83 -6.98
N ALA A 2 5.04 46.97 -6.29
CA ALA A 2 4.64 46.01 -5.26
C ALA A 2 4.22 44.71 -5.93
N GLU A 3 4.76 43.60 -5.44
CA GLU A 3 4.41 42.25 -5.88
C GLU A 3 2.93 41.99 -5.61
N THR A 4 2.14 41.64 -6.62
CA THR A 4 0.72 41.43 -6.40
C THR A 4 0.50 40.09 -5.70
N PHE A 5 -0.57 39.98 -4.91
CA PHE A 5 -0.92 38.73 -4.23
C PHE A 5 -1.03 37.55 -5.22
N ASN A 6 -1.45 37.80 -6.46
CA ASN A 6 -1.50 36.78 -7.51
C ASN A 6 -0.11 36.29 -7.95
N ASP A 7 0.89 37.16 -7.98
CA ASP A 7 2.27 36.79 -8.33
C ASP A 7 2.93 35.97 -7.22
N PHE A 8 2.57 36.27 -5.97
CA PHE A 8 2.97 35.49 -4.80
C PHE A 8 2.36 34.08 -4.83
N ILE A 9 1.05 33.97 -5.05
CA ILE A 9 0.36 32.66 -5.12
C ILE A 9 0.88 31.81 -6.28
N SER A 10 1.15 32.41 -7.44
CA SER A 10 1.72 31.70 -8.59
C SER A 10 3.09 31.10 -8.27
N ARG A 11 3.99 31.89 -7.66
CA ARG A 11 5.31 31.41 -7.23
C ARG A 11 5.23 30.33 -6.16
N GLU A 12 4.33 30.50 -5.20
CA GLU A 12 4.16 29.51 -4.14
C GLU A 12 3.64 28.18 -4.70
N ARG A 13 2.77 28.23 -5.71
CA ARG A 13 2.30 27.05 -6.42
C ARG A 13 3.42 26.33 -7.17
N GLU A 14 4.27 27.08 -7.87
CA GLU A 14 5.43 26.52 -8.56
C GLU A 14 6.41 25.88 -7.59
N ARG A 15 6.68 26.53 -6.45
CA ARG A 15 7.52 25.98 -5.37
C ARG A 15 6.97 24.65 -4.87
N LEU A 16 5.68 24.61 -4.50
CA LEU A 16 5.03 23.39 -4.00
C LEU A 16 4.97 22.27 -5.05
N HIS A 17 4.83 22.61 -6.33
CA HIS A 17 4.92 21.62 -7.40
C HIS A 17 6.33 21.02 -7.50
N GLY A 18 7.37 21.86 -7.44
CA GLY A 18 8.76 21.40 -7.43
C GLY A 18 9.05 20.48 -6.22
N GLU A 19 8.60 20.86 -5.03
CA GLU A 19 8.76 20.04 -3.82
C GLU A 19 8.03 18.70 -3.95
N ARG A 20 6.81 18.72 -4.49
CA ARG A 20 6.06 17.48 -4.75
C ARG A 20 6.84 16.57 -5.69
N GLU A 21 7.37 17.08 -6.80
CA GLU A 21 8.14 16.28 -7.75
C GLU A 21 9.42 15.70 -7.13
N ALA A 22 10.14 16.48 -6.32
CA ALA A 22 11.31 16.01 -5.59
C ALA A 22 10.96 14.85 -4.63
N VAL A 23 9.91 15.01 -3.82
CA VAL A 23 9.44 13.94 -2.92
C VAL A 23 9.03 12.69 -3.69
N PHE A 24 8.39 12.83 -4.85
CA PHE A 24 8.05 11.68 -5.71
C PHE A 24 9.29 10.97 -6.25
N ALA A 25 10.35 11.71 -6.61
CA ALA A 25 11.61 11.12 -7.03
C ALA A 25 12.27 10.33 -5.90
N GLU A 26 12.31 10.90 -4.69
CA GLU A 26 12.85 10.22 -3.49
C GLU A 26 12.08 8.94 -3.17
N GLN A 27 10.75 8.98 -3.23
CA GLN A 27 9.92 7.78 -3.02
C GLN A 27 10.27 6.66 -3.99
N ARG A 28 10.50 7.00 -5.26
CA ARG A 28 10.88 6.01 -6.29
C ARG A 28 12.24 5.39 -5.99
N GLU A 29 13.20 6.20 -5.56
CA GLU A 29 14.53 5.71 -5.19
C GLU A 29 14.47 4.77 -3.97
N LEU A 30 13.74 5.17 -2.93
CA LEU A 30 13.53 4.36 -1.74
C LEU A 30 12.85 3.03 -2.08
N GLN A 31 11.85 3.05 -2.97
CA GLN A 31 11.20 1.83 -3.43
C GLN A 31 12.18 0.90 -4.16
N SER A 32 13.08 1.45 -5.00
CA SER A 32 14.12 0.65 -5.66
C SER A 32 15.09 0.03 -4.66
N LYS A 33 15.42 0.73 -3.57
CA LYS A 33 16.26 0.21 -2.48
C LYS A 33 15.58 -0.95 -1.76
N LEU A 34 14.30 -0.80 -1.42
CA LEU A 34 13.50 -1.86 -0.81
C LEU A 34 13.42 -3.10 -1.72
N ASP A 35 13.18 -2.91 -3.01
CA ASP A 35 13.09 -4.02 -3.97
C ASP A 35 14.41 -4.80 -4.08
N ASN A 36 15.56 -4.14 -3.91
CA ASN A 36 16.86 -4.80 -3.88
C ASN A 36 17.05 -5.62 -2.59
N ILE A 37 16.72 -5.04 -1.42
CA ILE A 37 16.79 -5.75 -0.13
C ILE A 37 15.92 -7.00 -0.16
N ASP A 38 14.69 -6.90 -0.68
CA ASP A 38 13.77 -8.04 -0.80
C ASP A 38 14.37 -9.19 -1.64
N ARG A 39 15.11 -8.86 -2.72
CA ARG A 39 15.76 -9.87 -3.56
C ARG A 39 16.88 -10.57 -2.80
N GLU A 40 17.67 -9.83 -2.04
CA GLU A 40 18.75 -10.38 -1.22
C GLU A 40 18.19 -11.32 -0.13
N LEU A 41 17.15 -10.89 0.59
CA LEU A 41 16.47 -11.71 1.58
C LEU A 41 15.90 -13.00 0.97
N THR A 42 15.25 -12.90 -0.19
CA THR A 42 14.73 -14.08 -0.91
C THR A 42 15.84 -15.06 -1.28
N ALA A 43 17.01 -14.55 -1.68
CA ALA A 43 18.17 -15.40 -2.02
C ALA A 43 18.72 -16.12 -0.78
N ILE A 44 18.76 -15.45 0.38
CA ILE A 44 19.16 -16.05 1.66
C ILE A 44 18.18 -17.18 2.03
N GLU A 45 16.87 -16.93 2.01
CA GLU A 45 15.86 -17.95 2.30
C GLU A 45 15.97 -19.18 1.38
N ALA A 46 16.22 -18.96 0.09
CA ALA A 46 16.45 -20.03 -0.88
C ALA A 46 17.70 -20.85 -0.55
N TYR A 47 18.80 -20.19 -0.15
CA TYR A 47 20.02 -20.88 0.26
C TYR A 47 19.83 -21.69 1.56
N GLU A 48 19.17 -21.11 2.56
CA GLU A 48 18.90 -21.77 3.85
C GLU A 48 18.00 -23.00 3.69
N SER A 49 16.96 -22.91 2.86
CA SER A 49 16.08 -24.04 2.55
C SER A 49 16.80 -25.16 1.80
N ALA A 50 17.68 -24.82 0.85
CA ALA A 50 18.50 -25.80 0.13
C ALA A 50 19.53 -26.49 1.06
N LYS A 51 20.16 -25.72 1.96
CA LYS A 51 21.21 -26.22 2.86
C LYS A 51 20.68 -27.05 4.03
N SER A 52 19.51 -26.70 4.58
CA SER A 52 18.97 -27.37 5.76
C SER A 52 18.32 -28.74 5.47
N GLY A 53 18.13 -29.12 4.20
CA GLY A 53 17.54 -30.40 3.78
C GLY A 53 16.10 -30.64 4.27
N ARG A 54 15.54 -29.73 5.06
CA ARG A 54 14.16 -29.71 5.51
C ARG A 54 13.40 -28.83 4.55
N SER A 55 12.68 -29.47 3.62
CA SER A 55 11.45 -28.87 3.15
C SER A 55 10.63 -28.56 4.40
N SER A 56 10.39 -27.28 4.67
CA SER A 56 9.51 -26.81 5.73
C SER A 56 8.07 -27.17 5.33
N SER A 57 7.77 -28.46 5.41
CA SER A 57 6.45 -29.04 5.43
C SER A 57 5.80 -28.70 6.77
N ARG A 58 5.41 -27.43 6.93
CA ARG A 58 4.40 -26.92 7.88
C ARG A 58 4.24 -25.41 7.71
N GLN A 59 3.64 -25.02 6.59
CA GLN A 59 2.31 -24.42 6.53
C GLN A 59 2.14 -23.91 5.09
N GLY A 60 1.11 -24.40 4.41
CA GLY A 60 0.96 -24.26 2.97
C GLY A 60 1.11 -22.84 2.44
N ARG A 61 1.92 -22.69 1.40
CA ARG A 61 1.72 -21.71 0.32
C ARG A 61 2.34 -22.28 -0.94
N MET A 62 1.45 -22.66 -1.83
CA MET A 62 1.70 -23.40 -3.05
C MET A 62 2.56 -22.58 -4.01
N SER A 63 3.61 -23.24 -4.52
CA SER A 63 4.06 -23.27 -5.92
C SER A 63 4.33 -21.96 -6.68
N SER A 64 5.60 -21.87 -7.06
CA SER A 64 6.15 -21.19 -8.24
C SER A 64 5.39 -21.49 -9.55
N ALA A 65 5.13 -20.44 -10.34
CA ALA A 65 5.26 -20.42 -11.80
C ALA A 65 5.16 -18.97 -12.28
N GLY A 66 5.97 -18.59 -13.27
CA GLY A 66 6.24 -17.20 -13.65
C GLY A 66 5.00 -16.34 -13.95
N ALA A 67 4.98 -15.15 -13.36
CA ALA A 67 4.18 -13.99 -13.78
C ALA A 67 4.75 -12.74 -13.07
N PRO A 68 4.75 -11.55 -13.69
CA PRO A 68 5.25 -10.34 -13.05
C PRO A 68 4.49 -10.15 -11.74
N ARG A 69 5.16 -9.65 -10.69
CA ARG A 69 4.58 -9.34 -9.36
C ARG A 69 3.36 -8.41 -9.52
N ALA A 70 2.21 -8.97 -9.89
CA ALA A 70 0.91 -8.43 -9.58
C ALA A 70 0.89 -8.44 -8.06
N ALA A 71 1.01 -7.24 -7.49
CA ALA A 71 0.98 -6.98 -6.06
C ALA A 71 0.10 -8.01 -5.37
N ARG A 72 0.72 -8.85 -4.53
CA ARG A 72 0.11 -9.93 -3.73
C ARG A 72 -1.32 -9.52 -3.36
N ARG A 73 -2.31 -10.04 -4.10
CA ARG A 73 -3.73 -9.64 -3.98
C ARG A 73 -4.28 -9.87 -2.56
N GLY A 74 -3.61 -10.76 -1.79
CA GLY A 74 -3.84 -10.97 -0.35
C GLY A 74 -3.22 -9.90 0.54
N SER A 75 -2.01 -9.42 0.27
CA SER A 75 -1.31 -8.45 1.13
C SER A 75 -2.09 -7.16 1.32
N LYS A 76 -2.58 -6.55 0.24
CA LYS A 76 -3.39 -5.31 0.32
C LYS A 76 -4.70 -5.50 1.08
N ARG A 77 -5.31 -6.70 0.99
CA ARG A 77 -6.54 -7.03 1.73
C ARG A 77 -6.25 -7.24 3.22
N GLU A 78 -5.18 -7.96 3.54
CA GLU A 78 -4.70 -8.18 4.90
C GLU A 78 -4.27 -6.87 5.56
N ASP A 79 -3.52 -6.02 4.85
CA ASP A 79 -3.12 -4.69 5.31
C ASP A 79 -4.32 -3.78 5.57
N LEU A 80 -5.32 -3.82 4.70
CA LEU A 80 -6.55 -3.04 4.87
C LEU A 80 -7.38 -3.53 6.06
N LEU A 81 -7.47 -4.86 6.28
CA LEU A 81 -8.11 -5.42 7.47
C LEU A 81 -7.36 -5.05 8.76
N ARG A 82 -6.02 -5.07 8.73
CA ARG A 82 -5.18 -4.64 9.86
C ARG A 82 -5.44 -3.18 10.21
N VAL A 83 -5.40 -2.29 9.22
CA VAL A 83 -5.62 -0.84 9.42
C VAL A 83 -7.02 -0.56 9.98
N ILE A 84 -8.05 -1.26 9.49
CA ILE A 84 -9.42 -1.12 10.02
C ILE A 84 -9.52 -1.62 11.47
N ARG A 85 -8.86 -2.74 11.80
CA ARG A 85 -8.85 -3.33 13.14
C ARG A 85 -8.18 -2.42 14.16
N GLU A 86 -7.08 -1.79 13.81
CA GLU A 86 -6.28 -0.94 14.71
C GLU A 86 -6.99 0.36 15.11
N SER A 87 -8.07 0.74 14.43
CA SER A 87 -8.67 2.08 14.56
C SER A 87 -10.14 2.10 14.91
N ASP A 88 -10.70 0.96 15.33
CA ASP A 88 -12.13 0.82 15.68
C ASP A 88 -13.09 1.46 14.65
N GLY A 89 -12.76 1.29 13.37
CA GLY A 89 -13.56 1.81 12.27
C GLY A 89 -12.93 3.00 11.54
N LEU A 90 -12.88 2.92 10.21
CA LEU A 90 -12.32 3.99 9.38
C LEU A 90 -13.18 4.32 8.18
N SER A 91 -13.23 5.61 7.83
CA SER A 91 -13.76 6.04 6.55
C SER A 91 -12.81 5.64 5.42
N ARG A 92 -13.35 5.60 4.19
CA ARG A 92 -12.56 5.34 2.98
C ARG A 92 -11.38 6.30 2.84
N GLY A 93 -11.58 7.59 3.14
CA GLY A 93 -10.52 8.60 3.05
C GLY A 93 -9.37 8.33 4.03
N GLU A 94 -9.70 8.03 5.28
CA GLU A 94 -8.71 7.72 6.32
C GLU A 94 -7.94 6.42 6.02
N ILE A 95 -8.60 5.42 5.41
CA ILE A 95 -7.93 4.20 4.95
C ILE A 95 -6.90 4.53 3.86
N LEU A 96 -7.25 5.39 2.91
CA LEU A 96 -6.34 5.80 1.85
C LEU A 96 -5.17 6.63 2.38
N ASP A 97 -5.42 7.51 3.35
CA ASP A 97 -4.38 8.28 4.04
C ASP A 97 -3.42 7.34 4.78
N ARG A 98 -3.92 6.41 5.60
CA ARG A 98 -3.09 5.47 6.39
C ARG A 98 -2.31 4.47 5.53
N MET A 99 -2.88 4.06 4.40
CA MET A 99 -2.18 3.19 3.46
C MET A 99 -1.22 3.94 2.52
N GLY A 100 -1.15 5.27 2.60
CA GLY A 100 -0.32 6.10 1.71
C GLY A 100 -0.78 6.06 0.25
N LEU A 101 -2.07 5.79 0.01
CA LEU A 101 -2.64 5.60 -1.32
C LEU A 101 -3.41 6.82 -1.84
N LYS A 102 -3.52 7.89 -1.05
CA LYS A 102 -4.21 9.11 -1.45
C LYS A 102 -3.49 9.80 -2.61
N GLY A 103 -4.22 10.11 -3.67
CA GLY A 103 -3.67 10.64 -4.92
C GLY A 103 -3.15 9.57 -5.88
N ASN A 104 -3.08 8.30 -5.47
CA ASN A 104 -2.80 7.17 -6.36
C ASN A 104 -4.12 6.56 -6.87
N LYS A 105 -4.61 7.02 -8.02
CA LYS A 105 -5.89 6.57 -8.61
C LYS A 105 -6.04 5.03 -8.68
N SER A 106 -4.97 4.31 -9.02
CA SER A 106 -4.98 2.85 -9.10
C SER A 106 -5.11 2.22 -7.70
N GLY A 107 -4.37 2.76 -6.72
CA GLY A 107 -4.46 2.38 -5.31
C GLY A 107 -5.84 2.65 -4.71
N GLU A 108 -6.41 3.82 -4.98
CA GLU A 108 -7.73 4.22 -4.50
C GLU A 108 -8.85 3.33 -5.03
N MET A 109 -8.82 3.01 -6.33
CA MET A 109 -9.77 2.07 -6.93
C MET A 109 -9.60 0.65 -6.36
N SER A 110 -8.36 0.21 -6.15
CA SER A 110 -8.07 -1.09 -5.54
C SER A 110 -8.64 -1.21 -4.13
N VAL A 111 -8.55 -0.14 -3.33
CA VAL A 111 -9.12 -0.10 -1.97
C VAL A 111 -10.65 -0.12 -2.01
N SER A 112 -11.28 0.64 -2.90
CA SER A 112 -12.74 0.59 -3.09
C SER A 112 -13.23 -0.80 -3.45
N ASN A 113 -12.54 -1.47 -4.38
CA ASN A 113 -12.88 -2.82 -4.80
C ASN A 113 -12.68 -3.83 -3.67
N ALA A 114 -11.60 -3.69 -2.89
CA ALA A 114 -11.36 -4.51 -1.71
C ALA A 114 -12.43 -4.32 -0.64
N LEU A 115 -12.79 -3.09 -0.29
CA LEU A 115 -13.85 -2.78 0.69
C LEU A 115 -15.20 -3.36 0.27
N THR A 116 -15.53 -3.26 -1.02
CA THR A 116 -16.75 -3.85 -1.57
C THR A 116 -16.75 -5.37 -1.41
N ALA A 117 -15.64 -6.03 -1.76
CA ALA A 117 -15.50 -7.47 -1.62
C ALA A 117 -15.51 -7.93 -0.15
N LEU A 118 -14.91 -7.17 0.75
CA LEU A 118 -14.90 -7.45 2.19
C LEU A 118 -16.27 -7.31 2.82
N THR A 119 -17.03 -6.29 2.41
CA THR A 119 -18.41 -6.08 2.88
C THR A 119 -19.32 -7.20 2.40
N LYS A 120 -19.20 -7.63 1.14
CA LYS A 120 -19.96 -8.76 0.60
C LYS A 120 -19.67 -10.08 1.30
N ASN A 121 -18.44 -10.28 1.75
CA ASN A 121 -18.02 -11.50 2.46
C ASN A 121 -18.24 -11.42 3.98
N GLY A 122 -18.90 -10.36 4.48
CA GLY A 122 -19.17 -10.17 5.91
C GLY A 122 -17.94 -9.85 6.77
N GLN A 123 -16.75 -9.72 6.18
CA GLN A 123 -15.51 -9.49 6.93
C GLN A 123 -15.34 -8.05 7.42
N VAL A 124 -16.09 -7.12 6.82
CA VAL A 124 -16.12 -5.72 7.20
C VAL A 124 -17.57 -5.26 7.13
N GLN A 125 -18.03 -4.52 8.13
CA GLN A 125 -19.36 -3.90 8.14
C GLN A 125 -19.23 -2.39 8.04
N ARG A 126 -20.20 -1.75 7.37
CA ARG A 126 -20.23 -0.30 7.25
C ARG A 126 -21.30 0.27 8.17
N HIS A 127 -20.88 1.02 9.20
CA HIS A 127 -21.74 1.70 10.17
C HIS A 127 -21.35 3.17 10.25
N GLY A 128 -22.31 4.09 10.21
CA GLY A 128 -22.03 5.54 10.33
C GLY A 128 -21.06 6.10 9.27
N GLY A 129 -20.96 5.47 8.10
CA GLY A 129 -20.02 5.86 7.05
C GLY A 129 -18.58 5.35 7.23
N LYS A 130 -18.30 4.63 8.32
CA LYS A 130 -17.02 3.98 8.63
C LYS A 130 -17.10 2.47 8.43
N TYR A 131 -15.96 1.86 8.11
CA TYR A 131 -15.79 0.43 7.92
C TYR A 131 -15.19 -0.16 9.19
N HIS A 132 -15.85 -1.14 9.78
CA HIS A 132 -15.45 -1.88 10.99
C HIS A 132 -15.22 -3.35 10.63
N ILE A 133 -14.37 -4.08 11.36
CA ILE A 133 -14.25 -5.54 11.17
C ILE A 133 -15.59 -6.20 11.49
N GLY A 134 -16.09 -7.02 10.56
CA GLY A 134 -17.25 -7.87 10.77
C GLY A 134 -16.85 -9.08 11.60
N GLY A 135 -17.65 -9.37 12.63
CA GLY A 135 -17.50 -10.55 13.49
C GLY A 135 -17.90 -11.83 12.79
#